data_AF-A0A7X3MXA5-F1
#
_entry.id   AF-A0A7X3MXA5-F1
#
_cell.length_a   1.000
_cell.length_b   1.000
_cell.length_c   1.000
_cell.angle_alpha   90.00
_cell.angle_beta   90.00
_cell.angle_gamma   90.00
#
_symmetry.space_group_name_H-M   'P 1'
#
loop_
_entity.id
_entity.type
_entity.pdbx_description
1 polymer ?
#
loop_
_entity_poly.entity_id
_entity_poly.type
_entity_poly.pdbx_seq_one_letter_code
_entity_poly.pdbx_strand_id
1 'polypeptide(L)'
;MLSFKTVEEVCESKNITLVVHPAIRQAVKGYEESFYIGLRCFLNEETDGLYFLPLQDGGYVRLVFSRRFSVGGHPILRVDPLTADGLRRIKAGINTDG
;
A
#
# COMPACT_ATOMS: atom_id res chain seq x y z
N MET A 1 -9.57 -15.84 -4.00
CA MET A 1 -8.94 -14.65 -4.61
C MET A 1 -8.66 -13.68 -3.48
N LEU A 2 -7.40 -13.29 -3.26
CA LEU A 2 -7.08 -12.30 -2.24
C LEU A 2 -7.68 -10.96 -2.66
N SER A 3 -8.28 -10.26 -1.71
CA SER A 3 -8.78 -8.91 -1.92
C SER A 3 -8.05 -7.96 -0.98
N PHE A 4 -8.16 -6.66 -1.23
CA PHE A 4 -7.59 -5.66 -0.33
C PHE A 4 -8.14 -5.80 1.11
N LYS A 5 -9.34 -6.37 1.28
CA LYS A 5 -9.92 -6.65 2.60
C LYS A 5 -9.04 -7.58 3.43
N THR A 6 -8.37 -8.55 2.81
CA THR A 6 -7.47 -9.47 3.52
C THR A 6 -6.25 -8.74 4.11
N VAL A 7 -5.82 -7.65 3.47
CA VAL A 7 -4.78 -6.76 4.01
C VAL A 7 -5.29 -6.04 5.26
N GLU A 8 -6.52 -5.51 5.20
CA GLU A 8 -7.17 -4.84 6.33
C GLU A 8 -7.32 -5.81 7.52
N GLU A 9 -7.82 -7.02 7.28
CA GLU A 9 -8.02 -8.08 8.28
C GLU A 9 -6.69 -8.50 8.96
N VAL A 10 -5.59 -8.59 8.21
CA VAL A 10 -4.28 -8.90 8.82
C VAL A 10 -3.78 -7.76 9.71
N CYS A 11 -3.95 -6.50 9.29
CA CYS A 11 -3.55 -5.37 10.11
C CYS A 11 -4.39 -5.32 11.40
N GLU A 12 -5.71 -5.50 11.27
CA GLU A 12 -6.65 -5.57 12.40
C GLU A 12 -6.29 -6.69 13.38
N SER A 13 -5.97 -7.90 12.89
CA SER A 13 -5.57 -9.04 13.73
C SER A 13 -4.30 -8.78 14.56
N LYS A 14 -3.48 -7.81 14.14
CA LYS A 14 -2.24 -7.39 14.82
C LYS A 14 -2.42 -6.10 15.62
N ASN A 15 -3.65 -5.58 15.76
CA ASN A 15 -3.96 -4.27 16.34
C ASN A 15 -3.22 -3.10 15.66
N ILE A 16 -2.94 -3.22 14.36
CA ILE A 16 -2.27 -2.19 13.56
C ILE A 16 -3.32 -1.43 12.75
N THR A 17 -3.31 -0.10 12.83
CA THR A 17 -4.13 0.74 11.96
C THR A 17 -3.50 0.85 10.57
N LEU A 18 -4.19 0.40 9.53
CA LEU A 18 -3.75 0.60 8.14
C LEU A 18 -4.17 1.99 7.64
N VAL A 19 -3.19 2.79 7.21
CA VAL A 19 -3.41 4.11 6.61
C VAL A 19 -2.93 4.07 5.16
N VAL A 20 -3.88 4.16 4.24
CA VAL A 20 -3.62 4.13 2.79
C VAL A 20 -4.49 5.19 2.10
N HIS A 21 -3.92 5.92 1.14
CA HIS A 21 -4.68 6.88 0.35
C HIS A 21 -5.69 6.14 -0.57
N PRO A 22 -6.93 6.60 -0.75
CA PRO A 22 -7.94 5.93 -1.59
C PRO A 22 -7.48 5.60 -3.02
N ALA A 23 -6.77 6.52 -3.67
CA ALA A 23 -6.16 6.27 -4.99
C ALA A 23 -5.16 5.09 -4.98
N ILE A 24 -4.35 4.93 -3.93
CA ILE A 24 -3.44 3.77 -3.82
C ILE A 24 -4.25 2.49 -3.66
N ARG A 25 -5.27 2.50 -2.79
CA ARG A 25 -6.19 1.36 -2.62
C ARG A 25 -6.83 0.94 -3.95
N GLN A 26 -7.25 1.91 -4.76
CA GLN A 26 -7.83 1.64 -6.07
C GLN A 26 -6.80 1.10 -7.07
N ALA A 27 -5.61 1.69 -7.15
CA ALA A 27 -4.57 1.25 -8.08
C ALA A 27 -3.99 -0.13 -7.75
N VAL A 28 -4.07 -0.57 -6.49
CA VAL A 28 -3.68 -1.94 -6.08
C VAL A 28 -4.67 -3.01 -6.57
N LYS A 29 -5.86 -2.63 -7.05
CA LYS A 29 -6.81 -3.61 -7.61
C LYS A 29 -6.20 -4.36 -8.80
N GLY A 30 -6.32 -5.68 -8.81
CA GLY A 30 -5.65 -6.56 -9.77
C GLY A 30 -4.23 -6.98 -9.36
N TYR A 31 -3.68 -6.39 -8.29
CA TYR A 31 -2.36 -6.68 -7.74
C TYR A 31 -2.42 -6.98 -6.22
N GLU A 32 -3.60 -7.37 -5.71
CA GLU A 32 -3.83 -7.55 -4.28
C GLU A 32 -2.93 -8.62 -3.66
N GLU A 33 -2.68 -9.72 -4.39
CA GLU A 33 -1.84 -10.82 -3.91
C GLU A 33 -0.38 -10.38 -3.76
N SER A 34 0.21 -9.76 -4.79
CA SER A 34 1.60 -9.28 -4.71
C SER A 34 1.75 -8.20 -3.64
N PHE A 35 0.78 -7.30 -3.52
CA PHE A 35 0.76 -6.29 -2.47
C PHE A 35 0.67 -6.91 -1.07
N TYR A 36 -0.19 -7.90 -0.88
CA TYR A 36 -0.35 -8.65 0.36
C TYR A 36 0.96 -9.34 0.77
N ILE A 37 1.63 -10.03 -0.17
CA ILE A 37 2.93 -10.68 0.09
C ILE A 37 3.96 -9.65 0.56
N GLY A 38 4.13 -8.54 -0.16
CA GLY A 38 5.09 -7.51 0.22
C GLY A 38 4.82 -6.93 1.62
N LEU A 39 3.54 -6.72 1.94
CA LEU A 39 3.14 -6.23 3.25
C LEU A 39 3.40 -7.25 4.36
N ARG A 40 3.14 -8.55 4.12
CA ARG A 40 3.43 -9.61 5.08
C ARG A 40 4.92 -9.72 5.38
N CYS A 41 5.76 -9.68 4.35
CA CYS A 41 7.21 -9.68 4.51
C CYS A 41 7.68 -8.46 5.34
N PHE A 42 7.14 -7.28 5.08
CA PHE A 42 7.44 -6.09 5.88
C PHE A 42 6.99 -6.21 7.34
N LEU A 43 5.79 -6.75 7.59
CA LEU A 43 5.29 -6.99 8.95
C LEU A 43 6.08 -8.07 9.71
N ASN A 44 6.77 -8.96 8.99
CA ASN A 44 7.66 -9.97 9.53
C ASN A 44 9.13 -9.52 9.61
N GLU A 45 9.44 -8.28 9.23
CA GLU A 45 10.82 -7.73 9.24
C GLU A 45 11.77 -8.42 8.24
N GLU A 46 11.19 -8.97 7.16
CA GLU A 46 11.93 -9.66 6.10
C GLU A 46 12.36 -8.71 4.97
N THR A 47 11.78 -7.50 4.90
CA THR A 47 12.06 -6.50 3.85
C THR A 47 12.07 -5.08 4.39
N ASP A 48 12.61 -4.15 3.60
CA ASP A 48 12.63 -2.71 3.85
C ASP A 48 11.28 -2.02 3.55
N GLY A 49 10.27 -2.78 3.13
CA GLY A 49 8.92 -2.29 2.90
C GLY A 49 8.67 -1.65 1.53
N LEU A 50 9.55 -1.85 0.55
CA LEU A 50 9.31 -1.37 -0.81
C LEU A 50 8.34 -2.25 -1.60
N TYR A 51 7.38 -1.61 -2.28
CA TYR A 51 6.48 -2.25 -3.23
C TYR A 51 6.45 -1.49 -4.55
N PHE A 52 6.56 -2.20 -5.67
CA PHE A 52 6.52 -1.63 -7.02
C PHE A 52 5.11 -1.76 -7.57
N LEU A 53 4.33 -0.68 -7.52
CA LEU A 53 2.98 -0.64 -8.07
C LEU A 53 3.03 -0.38 -9.58
N PRO A 54 2.61 -1.32 -10.43
CA PRO A 54 2.53 -1.09 -11.87
C PRO A 54 1.49 -0.01 -12.18
N LEU A 55 1.78 0.81 -13.18
CA LEU A 55 0.85 1.76 -13.76
C LEU A 55 0.37 1.24 -15.12
N GLN A 56 -0.83 1.65 -15.53
CA GLN A 56 -1.41 1.27 -16.83
C GLN A 56 -0.57 1.76 -18.03
N ASP A 57 0.21 2.84 -17.86
CA ASP A 57 1.08 3.41 -18.89
C ASP A 57 2.38 2.61 -19.13
N GLY A 58 2.54 1.45 -18.49
CA GLY A 58 3.73 0.60 -18.59
C GLY A 58 4.87 0.99 -17.64
N GLY A 59 4.67 2.01 -16.79
CA GLY A 59 5.60 2.38 -15.72
C GLY A 59 5.27 1.76 -14.37
N TYR A 60 5.96 2.23 -13.32
CA TYR A 60 5.60 1.92 -11.93
C TYR A 60 5.77 3.13 -11.01
N VAL A 61 5.11 3.07 -9.86
CA VAL A 61 5.34 3.93 -8.70
C VAL A 61 5.80 3.06 -7.54
N ARG A 62 6.89 3.48 -6.88
CA ARG A 62 7.35 2.83 -5.65
C ARG A 62 6.49 3.31 -4.49
N LEU A 63 5.87 2.37 -3.80
CA LEU A 63 5.23 2.56 -2.51
C LEU A 63 6.19 2.11 -1.41
N VAL A 64 6.07 2.75 -0.25
CA VAL A 64 6.82 2.42 0.96
C VAL A 64 5.81 2.06 2.04
N PHE A 65 6.02 0.91 2.66
CA PHE A 65 5.41 0.53 3.92
C PHE A 65 6.23 1.13 5.07
N SER A 66 5.58 1.89 5.94
CA SER A 66 6.24 2.47 7.12
C SER A 66 5.45 2.15 8.38
N ARG A 67 6.17 1.72 9.42
CA ARG A 67 5.61 1.62 10.78
C ARG A 67 5.72 3.00 11.43
N ARG A 68 4.61 3.45 12.00
CA ARG A 68 4.53 4.67 12.81
C ARG A 68 3.76 4.34 14.07
N PHE A 69 3.80 5.26 15.03
CA PHE A 69 2.99 5.20 16.22
C PHE A 69 2.17 6.48 16.31
N SER A 70 0.91 6.36 16.73
CA SER A 70 0.12 7.52 17.12
C SER A 70 0.71 8.16 18.39
N VAL A 71 0.26 9.36 18.75
CA VAL A 71 0.62 10.01 20.02
C VAL A 71 0.29 9.10 21.23
N GLY A 72 -0.77 8.29 21.12
CA GLY A 72 -1.17 7.33 22.15
C GLY A 72 -0.45 5.97 22.08
N GLY A 73 0.57 5.82 21.24
CA GLY A 73 1.34 4.57 21.12
C GLY A 73 0.67 3.47 20.29
N HIS A 74 -0.43 3.76 19.58
CA HIS A 74 -1.06 2.78 18.71
C HIS A 74 -0.25 2.59 17.43
N PRO A 75 0.06 1.34 17.03
CA PRO A 75 0.85 1.09 15.84
C PRO A 75 0.03 1.40 14.58
N ILE A 76 0.69 2.05 13.63
CA ILE A 76 0.14 2.46 12.34
C ILE A 76 1.04 1.89 11.24
N LEU A 77 0.44 1.17 10.29
CA LEU A 77 1.07 0.83 9.04
C LEU A 77 0.62 1.83 7.98
N ARG A 78 1.54 2.63 7.47
CA ARG A 78 1.23 3.64 6.46
C ARG A 78 1.84 3.26 5.12
N VAL A 79 1.05 3.43 4.06
CA VAL A 79 1.44 3.17 2.68
C VAL A 79 1.44 4.49 1.93
N ASP A 80 2.63 4.99 1.59
CA ASP A 80 2.80 6.24 0.84
C ASP A 80 3.67 5.98 -0.41
N PRO A 81 3.53 6.80 -1.46
CA PRO A 81 4.50 6.81 -2.54
C PRO A 81 5.86 7.29 -2.03
N LEU A 82 6.95 6.67 -2.50
CA LEU A 82 8.31 7.04 -2.12
C LEU A 82 8.67 8.48 -2.54
N THR A 83 8.03 9.00 -3.58
CA THR A 83 8.31 10.33 -4.13
C THR A 83 7.09 11.23 -4.02
N ALA A 84 7.31 12.54 -3.87
CA ALA A 84 6.23 13.54 -3.80
C ALA A 84 5.32 13.53 -5.05
N ASP A 85 5.86 13.12 -6.20
CA ASP A 85 5.15 13.00 -7.47
C ASP A 85 4.23 11.77 -7.56
N GLY A 86 4.56 10.72 -6.81
CA GLY A 86 3.99 9.38 -7.00
C GLY A 86 2.48 9.34 -6.85
N LEU A 87 1.91 10.09 -5.90
CA LEU A 87 0.46 10.15 -5.73
C LEU A 87 -0.24 10.76 -6.94
N ARG A 88 0.37 11.77 -7.57
CA ARG A 88 -0.19 12.40 -8.77
C ARG A 88 -0.19 11.43 -9.93
N ARG A 89 0.90 10.68 -10.12
CA ARG A 89 1.00 9.64 -11.16
C ARG A 89 -0.02 8.53 -10.98
N ILE A 90 -0.21 8.06 -9.75
CA ILE A 90 -1.24 7.06 -9.42
C ILE A 90 -2.63 7.60 -9.77
N LYS A 91 -2.97 8.83 -9.37
CA LYS A 91 -4.26 9.45 -9.70
C LYS A 91 -4.47 9.59 -11.20
N ALA A 92 -3.44 9.97 -11.96
CA ALA A 92 -3.53 10.11 -13.40
C ALA A 92 -3.86 8.78 -14.08
N GLY A 93 -3.22 7.68 -13.67
CA GLY A 93 -3.46 6.34 -14.24
C GLY A 93 -4.77 5.67 -13.81
N ILE A 94 -5.51 6.24 -12.85
CA ILE A 94 -6.85 5.77 -12.47
C ILE A 94 -7.94 6.49 -13.27
N ASN A 95 -7.68 7.75 -13.66
CA ASN A 95 -8.67 8.61 -14.32
C ASN A 95 -8.72 8.42 -15.84
N THR A 96 -7.88 7.55 -16.42
CA THR A 96 -7.86 7.25 -17.86
C THR A 96 -9.02 6.35 -18.33
N ASP A 97 -9.85 5.85 -17.41
CA ASP A 97 -11.06 5.07 -17.70
C ASP A 97 -12.35 5.92 -17.70
N GLY A 98 -12.25 7.22 -17.99
CA GLY A 98 -13.38 8.18 -18.06
C GLY A 98 -13.77 8.57 -19.48
#